data_AF-A0A957S4D9-F1
#
_entry.id   AF-A0A957S4D9-F1
#
_cell.length_a   1.000
_cell.length_b   1.000
_cell.length_c   1.000
_cell.angle_alpha   90.00
_cell.angle_beta   90.00
_cell.angle_gamma   90.00
#
_symmetry.space_group_name_H-M   'P 1'
#
loop_
_entity.id
_entity.type
_entity.pdbx_description
1 polymer ?
#
loop_
_entity_poly.entity_id
_entity_poly.type
_entity_poly.pdbx_seq_one_letter_code
_entity_poly.pdbx_strand_id
1 'polypeptide(L)'
;MSNLDHVLQQMAELTDAVKGAQSKADLQWDNVKETFEAQIEALVEQQVEEKVKSMPVRRTPGEMIAHDQGAQTLGEENRYKSVVKDIARDGYHKIGTQRAKAIDIALASMMLRKAHSLMPDRVSAPSDDLIEAAKALTSTGSATGDELVPTGMAAQLWQDIFLASRVAAAMETIAMPTNPFDVPLGLGDVTWRKGSENTATTASDPATGKATLTATELVSEINWSYTLDEDSIIALM
;
A
#
# COMPACT_ATOMS: atom_id res chain seq x y z
N MET A 1 -16.89 35.24 -0.25
CA MET A 1 -16.02 35.10 -1.43
C MET A 1 -15.04 34.01 -1.09
N SER A 2 -14.89 33.00 -1.95
CA SER A 2 -13.92 31.94 -1.71
C SER A 2 -12.49 32.52 -1.76
N ASN A 3 -11.52 31.89 -1.10
CA ASN A 3 -10.12 32.32 -1.20
C ASN A 3 -9.61 32.31 -2.66
N LEU A 4 -10.19 31.44 -3.51
CA LEU A 4 -9.93 31.41 -4.95
C LEU A 4 -10.42 32.68 -5.66
N ASP A 5 -11.61 33.17 -5.30
CA ASP A 5 -12.15 34.42 -5.86
C ASP A 5 -11.27 35.63 -5.51
N HIS A 6 -10.69 35.64 -4.31
CA HIS A 6 -9.77 36.68 -3.88
C HIS A 6 -8.46 36.67 -4.68
N VAL A 7 -7.89 35.48 -4.95
CA VAL A 7 -6.67 35.36 -5.77
C VAL A 7 -6.95 35.79 -7.21
N LEU A 8 -8.09 35.38 -7.79
CA LEU A 8 -8.48 35.80 -9.13
C LEU A 8 -8.67 37.31 -9.25
N GLN A 9 -9.23 37.94 -8.21
CA GLN A 9 -9.36 39.39 -8.14
C GLN A 9 -7.99 40.09 -8.08
N GLN A 10 -7.05 39.57 -7.27
CA GLN A 10 -5.68 40.11 -7.22
C GLN A 10 -4.92 39.92 -8.55
N MET A 11 -5.15 38.81 -9.27
CA MET A 11 -4.59 38.63 -10.61
C MET A 11 -5.16 39.62 -11.63
N ALA A 12 -6.45 39.95 -11.53
CA ALA A 12 -7.07 40.96 -12.39
C ALA A 12 -6.50 42.36 -12.11
N GLU A 13 -6.35 42.74 -10.84
CA GLU A 13 -5.75 44.00 -10.42
C GLU A 13 -4.28 44.12 -10.87
N LEU A 14 -3.51 43.04 -10.77
CA LEU A 14 -2.15 42.98 -11.32
C LEU A 14 -2.11 43.09 -12.85
N THR A 15 -3.06 42.47 -13.54
CA THR A 15 -3.15 42.55 -15.00
C THR A 15 -3.43 43.97 -15.46
N ASP A 16 -4.27 44.70 -14.73
CA ASP A 16 -4.59 46.09 -15.06
C ASP A 16 -3.46 47.06 -14.66
N ALA A 17 -2.74 46.80 -13.57
CA ALA A 17 -1.52 47.51 -13.21
C ALA A 17 -0.39 47.32 -14.24
N VAL A 18 -0.24 46.11 -14.79
CA VAL A 18 0.73 45.79 -15.86
C VAL A 18 0.37 46.50 -17.17
N LYS A 19 -0.91 46.60 -17.51
CA LYS A 19 -1.37 47.33 -18.72
C LYS A 19 -1.13 48.84 -18.64
N GLY A 20 -1.10 49.41 -17.43
CA GLY A 20 -0.91 50.85 -17.20
C GLY A 20 0.54 51.32 -17.09
N ALA A 21 1.51 50.41 -16.92
CA ALA A 21 2.91 50.77 -16.67
C ALA A 21 3.73 50.89 -17.98
N GLN A 22 4.52 51.95 -18.12
CA GLN A 22 5.34 52.21 -19.31
C GLN A 22 6.73 51.55 -19.28
N SER A 23 7.20 51.01 -18.14
CA SER A 23 8.49 50.32 -18.04
C SER A 23 8.47 49.15 -17.03
N LYS A 24 9.29 48.12 -17.28
CA LYS A 24 9.43 46.93 -16.42
C LYS A 24 10.02 47.23 -15.03
N ALA A 25 10.67 48.38 -14.84
CA ALA A 25 11.37 48.74 -13.62
C ALA A 25 10.44 49.30 -12.53
N ASP A 26 9.26 49.81 -12.91
CA ASP A 26 8.27 50.37 -11.97
C ASP A 26 7.34 49.29 -11.38
N LEU A 27 7.34 48.09 -11.98
CA LEU A 27 6.62 46.94 -11.46
C LEU A 27 7.53 46.16 -10.50
N GLN A 28 7.21 46.18 -9.22
CA GLN A 28 7.88 45.41 -8.16
C GLN A 28 7.60 43.91 -8.29
N TRP A 29 8.06 43.30 -9.39
CA TRP A 29 7.81 41.89 -9.76
C TRP A 29 8.29 40.89 -8.71
N ASP A 30 9.38 41.19 -8.00
CA ASP A 30 9.91 40.30 -6.97
C ASP A 30 8.98 40.22 -5.75
N ASN A 31 8.42 41.35 -5.30
CA ASN A 31 7.44 41.39 -4.20
C ASN A 31 6.13 40.68 -4.58
N VAL A 32 5.70 40.83 -5.85
CA VAL A 32 4.50 40.14 -6.37
C VAL A 32 4.75 38.64 -6.40
N LYS A 33 5.92 38.19 -6.85
CA LYS A 33 6.24 36.77 -6.89
C LYS A 33 6.27 36.15 -5.49
N GLU A 34 6.91 36.81 -4.53
CA GLU A 34 7.01 36.33 -3.14
C GLU A 34 5.63 36.25 -2.45
N THR A 35 4.76 37.23 -2.69
CA THR A 35 3.40 37.23 -2.13
C THR A 35 2.50 36.16 -2.75
N PHE A 36 2.61 35.91 -4.06
CA PHE A 36 1.85 34.85 -4.72
C PHE A 36 2.36 33.45 -4.38
N GLU A 37 3.68 33.25 -4.26
CA GLU A 37 4.27 31.97 -3.83
C GLU A 37 3.78 31.58 -2.42
N ALA A 38 3.80 32.52 -1.46
CA ALA A 38 3.31 32.28 -0.11
C ALA A 38 1.81 31.96 -0.07
N GLN A 39 0.99 32.61 -0.90
CA GLN A 39 -0.44 32.33 -0.99
C GLN A 39 -0.74 30.96 -1.62
N ILE A 40 0.02 30.57 -2.65
CA ILE A 40 -0.12 29.27 -3.30
C ILE A 40 0.28 28.15 -2.34
N GLU A 41 1.39 28.30 -1.60
CA GLU A 41 1.80 27.32 -0.59
C GLU A 41 0.72 27.12 0.49
N ALA A 42 0.13 28.21 0.99
CA ALA A 42 -0.95 28.13 1.97
C ALA A 42 -2.20 27.41 1.43
N LEU A 43 -2.55 27.62 0.16
CA LEU A 43 -3.67 26.93 -0.48
C LEU A 43 -3.38 25.45 -0.74
N VAL A 44 -2.14 25.10 -1.10
CA VAL A 44 -1.71 23.71 -1.26
C VAL A 44 -1.75 22.99 0.08
N GLU A 45 -1.30 23.63 1.16
CA GLU A 45 -1.33 23.06 2.51
C GLU A 45 -2.76 22.81 2.97
N GLN A 46 -3.69 23.75 2.73
CA GLN A 46 -5.11 23.57 2.99
C GLN A 46 -5.71 22.41 2.17
N GLN A 47 -5.38 22.30 0.88
CA GLN A 47 -5.84 21.18 0.05
C GLN A 47 -5.28 19.84 0.52
N VAL A 48 -4.02 19.79 0.97
CA VAL A 48 -3.43 18.58 1.55
C VAL A 48 -4.14 18.21 2.85
N GLU A 49 -4.44 19.19 3.71
CA GLU A 49 -5.14 18.96 4.98
C GLU A 49 -6.58 18.47 4.76
N GLU A 50 -7.31 19.06 3.81
CA GLU A 50 -8.65 18.60 3.42
C GLU A 50 -8.61 17.19 2.84
N LYS A 51 -7.63 16.90 1.97
CA LYS A 51 -7.45 15.53 1.45
C LYS A 51 -7.15 14.55 2.58
N VAL A 52 -6.26 14.87 3.51
CA VAL A 52 -5.94 14.02 4.67
C VAL A 52 -7.16 13.81 5.56
N LYS A 53 -8.01 14.83 5.78
CA LYS A 53 -9.26 14.69 6.55
C LYS A 53 -10.32 13.87 5.81
N SER A 54 -10.37 13.95 4.49
CA SER A 54 -11.29 13.17 3.65
C SER A 54 -10.85 11.72 3.45
N MET A 55 -9.58 11.40 3.71
CA MET A 55 -9.13 10.02 3.71
C MET A 55 -9.87 9.26 4.82
N PRO A 56 -10.46 8.09 4.53
CA PRO A 56 -11.14 7.30 5.53
C PRO A 56 -10.13 6.89 6.61
N VAL A 57 -10.20 7.54 7.78
CA VAL A 57 -9.39 7.20 8.95
C VAL A 57 -9.87 5.86 9.47
N ARG A 58 -9.13 4.79 9.17
CA ARG A 58 -9.48 3.43 9.61
C ARG A 58 -9.31 3.22 11.12
N ARG A 59 -8.67 4.13 11.86
CA ARG A 59 -8.43 4.03 13.33
C ARG A 59 -8.39 5.38 14.03
N THR A 60 -9.19 5.53 15.07
CA THR A 60 -9.13 6.58 16.10
C THR A 60 -8.11 6.19 17.19
N PRO A 61 -7.11 7.02 17.51
CA PRO A 61 -6.14 6.72 18.56
C PRO A 61 -6.81 6.53 19.94
N GLY A 62 -6.58 5.38 20.58
CA GLY A 62 -7.05 5.07 21.95
C GLY A 62 -8.43 4.39 22.04
N GLU A 63 -9.10 4.15 20.91
CA GLU A 63 -10.35 3.40 20.82
C GLU A 63 -10.07 1.90 20.70
N MET A 64 -10.82 1.07 21.44
CA MET A 64 -10.64 -0.38 21.44
C MET A 64 -11.06 -0.99 20.10
N ILE A 65 -10.27 -1.95 19.60
CA ILE A 65 -10.53 -2.67 18.33
C ILE A 65 -11.57 -3.79 18.55
N ALA A 66 -12.72 -3.47 19.13
CA ALA A 66 -13.89 -4.36 19.19
C ALA A 66 -15.13 -3.58 19.63
N HIS A 67 -16.25 -3.83 18.95
CA HIS A 67 -17.57 -3.41 19.39
C HIS A 67 -17.89 -4.05 20.75
N ASP A 68 -18.50 -3.26 21.64
CA ASP A 68 -18.86 -3.61 23.01
C ASP A 68 -19.56 -4.99 23.11
N GLN A 69 -19.22 -5.71 24.19
CA GLN A 69 -19.88 -6.89 24.80
C GLN A 69 -19.68 -8.31 24.23
N GLY A 70 -18.80 -8.54 23.25
CA GLY A 70 -18.64 -9.89 22.66
C GLY A 70 -17.23 -10.48 22.61
N ALA A 71 -16.18 -9.66 22.67
CA ALA A 71 -14.81 -10.19 22.70
C ALA A 71 -14.63 -10.96 24.01
N GLN A 72 -14.29 -12.24 23.93
CA GLN A 72 -13.90 -13.04 25.10
C GLN A 72 -12.72 -12.36 25.80
N THR A 73 -13.02 -11.42 26.69
CA THR A 73 -12.03 -10.88 27.60
C THR A 73 -11.62 -12.06 28.48
N LEU A 74 -10.31 -12.31 28.55
CA LEU A 74 -9.73 -13.29 29.45
C LEU A 74 -10.42 -13.24 30.82
N GLY A 75 -10.68 -14.42 31.40
CA GLY A 75 -11.35 -14.54 32.69
C GLY A 75 -10.76 -13.60 33.73
N GLU A 76 -11.57 -13.13 34.68
CA GLU A 76 -11.13 -12.11 35.66
C GLU A 76 -9.90 -12.52 36.48
N GLU A 77 -9.67 -13.82 36.61
CA GLU A 77 -8.57 -14.44 37.34
C GLU A 77 -7.26 -14.53 36.52
N ASN A 78 -7.29 -14.25 35.21
CA ASN A 78 -6.12 -14.40 34.34
C ASN A 78 -5.10 -13.27 34.54
N ARG A 79 -3.85 -13.64 34.85
CA ARG A 79 -2.72 -12.73 35.09
C ARG A 79 -2.38 -11.79 33.93
N TYR A 80 -2.73 -12.14 32.70
CA TYR A 80 -2.40 -11.36 31.50
C TYR A 80 -3.55 -10.47 30.99
N LYS A 81 -4.67 -10.38 31.74
CA LYS A 81 -5.85 -9.59 31.34
C LYS A 81 -5.53 -8.11 31.06
N SER A 82 -4.77 -7.45 31.92
CA SER A 82 -4.35 -6.05 31.72
C SER A 82 -3.47 -5.89 30.49
N VAL A 83 -2.56 -6.85 30.28
CA VAL A 83 -1.63 -6.86 29.13
C VAL A 83 -2.40 -6.96 27.82
N VAL A 84 -3.37 -7.88 27.72
CA VAL A 84 -4.19 -8.06 26.52
C VAL A 84 -5.13 -6.87 26.29
N LYS A 85 -5.68 -6.28 27.34
CA LYS A 85 -6.50 -5.05 27.26
C LYS A 85 -5.71 -3.86 26.71
N ASP A 86 -4.51 -3.65 27.23
CA ASP A 86 -3.64 -2.54 26.78
C ASP A 86 -3.17 -2.76 25.33
N ILE A 87 -2.88 -4.00 24.95
CA ILE A 87 -2.55 -4.35 23.56
C ILE A 87 -3.74 -4.11 22.62
N ALA A 88 -4.97 -4.46 23.03
CA ALA A 88 -6.17 -4.23 22.23
C ALA A 88 -6.50 -2.73 22.05
N ARG A 89 -6.13 -1.89 23.03
CA ARG A 89 -6.37 -0.45 23.00
C ARG A 89 -5.26 0.32 22.29
N ASP A 90 -4.01 0.08 22.67
CA ASP A 90 -2.86 0.91 22.31
C ASP A 90 -1.85 0.18 21.42
N GLY A 91 -2.02 -1.13 21.18
CA GLY A 91 -1.12 -1.96 20.37
C GLY A 91 0.14 -2.44 21.12
N TYR A 92 0.32 -2.02 22.37
CA TYR A 92 1.43 -2.45 23.23
C TYR A 92 1.05 -2.34 24.71
N HIS A 93 1.69 -3.16 25.55
CA HIS A 93 1.65 -3.05 26.99
C HIS A 93 3.01 -2.55 27.51
N LYS A 94 3.01 -1.61 28.45
CA LYS A 94 4.24 -1.00 28.97
C LYS A 94 4.71 -1.73 30.23
N ILE A 95 5.87 -2.37 30.15
CA ILE A 95 6.54 -3.01 31.29
C ILE A 95 7.79 -2.17 31.61
N GLY A 96 7.66 -1.28 32.59
CA GLY A 96 8.73 -0.33 32.94
C GLY A 96 9.09 0.58 31.74
N THR A 97 10.32 0.47 31.24
CA THR A 97 10.80 1.22 30.06
C THR A 97 10.53 0.48 28.75
N GLN A 98 10.17 -0.81 28.79
CA GLN A 98 9.99 -1.65 27.61
C GLN A 98 8.52 -1.69 27.17
N ARG A 99 8.31 -1.91 25.87
CA ARG A 99 6.97 -2.06 25.26
C ARG A 99 6.83 -3.50 24.79
N ALA A 100 5.95 -4.26 25.44
CA ALA A 100 5.58 -5.60 25.02
C ALA A 100 4.47 -5.53 23.96
N LYS A 101 4.68 -6.17 22.82
CA LYS A 101 3.70 -6.31 21.74
C LYS A 101 2.99 -7.65 21.83
N ALA A 102 1.88 -7.81 21.11
CA ALA A 102 1.16 -9.08 20.99
C ALA A 102 2.08 -10.26 20.56
N ILE A 103 2.99 -9.98 19.63
CA ILE A 103 4.00 -10.94 19.16
C ILE A 103 4.90 -11.43 20.28
N ASP A 104 5.24 -10.60 21.26
CA ASP A 104 6.16 -10.99 22.33
C ASP A 104 5.52 -12.02 23.26
N ILE A 105 4.20 -11.92 23.49
CA ILE A 105 3.42 -12.90 24.27
C ILE A 105 3.30 -14.22 23.50
N ALA A 106 3.01 -14.15 22.20
CA ALA A 106 2.97 -15.33 21.34
C ALA A 106 4.34 -16.01 21.27
N LEU A 107 5.42 -15.25 21.10
CA LEU A 107 6.79 -15.74 21.06
C LEU A 107 7.21 -16.35 22.38
N ALA A 108 6.87 -15.73 23.52
CA ALA A 108 7.12 -16.30 24.84
C ALA A 108 6.41 -17.66 25.01
N SER A 109 5.16 -17.77 24.56
CA SER A 109 4.42 -19.04 24.59
C SER A 109 5.09 -20.12 23.71
N MET A 110 5.54 -19.77 22.50
CA MET A 110 6.23 -20.68 21.58
C MET A 110 7.58 -21.13 22.12
N MET A 111 8.37 -20.21 22.67
CA MET A 111 9.68 -20.49 23.24
C MET A 111 9.55 -21.39 24.47
N LEU A 112 8.59 -21.15 25.37
CA LEU A 112 8.33 -22.00 26.53
C LEU A 112 7.85 -23.39 26.12
N ARG A 113 6.95 -23.51 25.13
CA ARG A 113 6.52 -24.81 24.59
C ARG A 113 7.70 -25.60 24.02
N LYS A 114 8.53 -24.95 23.21
CA LYS A 114 9.70 -25.57 22.58
C LYS A 114 10.77 -25.92 23.62
N ALA A 115 11.03 -25.04 24.58
CA ALA A 115 11.98 -25.28 25.66
C ALA A 115 11.54 -26.44 26.56
N HIS A 116 10.24 -26.51 26.93
CA HIS A 116 9.69 -27.62 27.68
C HIS A 116 9.76 -28.94 26.90
N SER A 117 9.49 -28.94 25.58
CA SER A 117 9.64 -30.15 24.75
C SER A 117 11.08 -30.65 24.64
N LEU A 118 12.08 -29.76 24.77
CA LEU A 118 13.50 -30.10 24.68
C LEU A 118 14.09 -30.48 26.05
N MET A 119 13.61 -29.85 27.13
CA MET A 119 14.13 -30.03 28.50
C MET A 119 12.98 -30.02 29.52
N PRO A 120 12.22 -31.12 29.62
CA PRO A 120 11.02 -31.19 30.47
C PRO A 120 11.33 -31.04 31.96
N ASP A 121 12.49 -31.54 32.41
CA ASP A 121 12.87 -31.52 33.84
C ASP A 121 13.39 -30.16 34.32
N ARG A 122 13.73 -29.23 33.42
CA ARG A 122 14.37 -27.95 33.76
C ARG A 122 13.48 -26.73 33.50
N VAL A 123 12.49 -26.88 32.62
CA VAL A 123 11.61 -25.79 32.20
C VAL A 123 10.17 -26.20 32.45
N SER A 124 9.45 -25.41 33.24
CA SER A 124 8.02 -25.62 33.45
C SER A 124 7.24 -25.40 32.15
N ALA A 125 6.16 -26.17 31.99
CA ALA A 125 5.22 -25.95 30.90
C ALA A 125 4.66 -24.51 30.94
N PRO A 126 4.25 -23.95 29.78
CA PRO A 126 3.55 -22.67 29.76
C PRO A 126 2.30 -22.73 30.64
N SER A 127 2.08 -21.69 31.46
CA SER A 127 0.87 -21.59 32.28
C SER A 127 -0.39 -21.51 31.43
N ASP A 128 -1.50 -22.08 31.90
CA ASP A 128 -2.80 -22.03 31.22
C ASP A 128 -3.24 -20.59 30.91
N ASP A 129 -3.01 -19.67 31.85
CA ASP A 129 -3.25 -18.22 31.69
C ASP A 129 -2.54 -17.63 30.45
N LEU A 130 -1.31 -18.07 30.18
CA LEU A 130 -0.49 -17.59 29.06
C LEU A 130 -0.96 -18.20 27.73
N ILE A 131 -1.41 -19.45 27.78
CA ILE A 131 -1.97 -20.15 26.61
C ILE A 131 -3.28 -19.49 26.19
N GLU A 132 -4.13 -19.15 27.15
CA GLU A 132 -5.39 -18.45 26.93
C GLU A 132 -5.14 -17.03 26.38
N ALA A 133 -4.18 -16.29 26.96
CA ALA A 133 -3.80 -14.96 26.48
C ALA A 133 -3.24 -14.99 25.05
N ALA A 134 -2.43 -16.00 24.72
CA ALA A 134 -1.93 -16.19 23.35
C ALA A 134 -3.05 -16.56 22.36
N LYS A 135 -4.07 -17.29 22.80
CA LYS A 135 -5.26 -17.60 21.98
C LYS A 135 -6.12 -16.37 21.71
N ALA A 136 -6.29 -15.49 22.69
CA ALA A 136 -7.05 -14.25 22.53
C ALA A 136 -6.37 -13.23 21.59
N LEU A 137 -5.06 -13.39 21.34
CA LEU A 137 -4.25 -12.49 20.52
C LEU A 137 -3.88 -13.05 19.14
N THR A 138 -4.33 -14.27 18.80
CA THR A 138 -4.12 -14.87 17.48
C THR A 138 -5.42 -14.85 16.69
N SER A 139 -5.32 -14.65 15.38
CA SER A 139 -6.45 -14.78 14.45
C SER A 139 -6.56 -16.19 13.87
N THR A 140 -5.60 -17.08 14.13
CA THR A 140 -5.57 -18.43 13.52
C THR A 140 -6.40 -19.47 14.29
N GLY A 141 -7.17 -19.07 15.30
CA GLY A 141 -8.06 -19.96 16.06
C GLY A 141 -9.50 -19.93 15.54
N SER A 142 -10.24 -21.03 15.69
CA SER A 142 -11.68 -21.06 15.44
C SER A 142 -12.41 -20.04 16.33
N ALA A 143 -13.24 -19.17 15.74
CA ALA A 143 -13.98 -18.11 16.43
C ALA A 143 -13.10 -17.05 17.14
N THR A 144 -11.85 -16.84 16.68
CA THR A 144 -10.94 -15.81 17.21
C THR A 144 -10.90 -14.52 16.38
N GLY A 145 -11.89 -14.32 15.50
CA GLY A 145 -11.99 -13.14 14.64
C GLY A 145 -11.30 -13.29 13.28
N ASP A 146 -10.96 -14.52 12.87
CA ASP A 146 -10.54 -14.83 11.50
C ASP A 146 -11.65 -14.46 10.49
N GLU A 147 -12.90 -14.52 10.96
CA GLU A 147 -14.10 -14.12 10.22
C GLU A 147 -14.24 -12.59 10.06
N LEU A 148 -13.53 -11.81 10.89
CA LEU A 148 -13.47 -10.35 10.81
C LEU A 148 -12.28 -9.85 10.00
N VAL A 149 -11.33 -10.73 9.68
CA VAL A 149 -10.22 -10.43 8.77
C VAL A 149 -10.78 -10.52 7.34
N PRO A 150 -10.91 -9.40 6.60
CA PRO A 150 -11.48 -9.44 5.26
C PRO A 150 -10.51 -10.18 4.33
N THR A 151 -10.78 -11.45 4.06
CA THR A 151 -10.03 -12.27 3.08
C THR A 151 -10.18 -11.72 1.65
N GLY A 152 -11.21 -10.91 1.40
CA GLY A 152 -11.44 -10.18 0.14
C GLY A 152 -10.64 -8.88 -0.04
N MET A 153 -9.92 -8.38 0.97
CA MET A 153 -9.12 -7.15 0.83
C MET A 153 -8.01 -7.30 -0.22
N ALA A 154 -7.57 -8.53 -0.50
CA ALA A 154 -6.56 -8.81 -1.51
C ALA A 154 -6.99 -8.44 -2.94
N ALA A 155 -8.27 -8.57 -3.31
CA ALA A 155 -8.75 -8.24 -4.65
C ALA A 155 -8.80 -6.73 -4.90
N GLN A 156 -9.24 -5.95 -3.91
CA GLN A 156 -9.24 -4.48 -3.97
C GLN A 156 -7.80 -3.93 -3.89
N LEU A 157 -6.92 -4.51 -3.07
CA LEU A 157 -5.50 -4.14 -3.05
C LEU A 157 -4.80 -4.45 -4.37
N TRP A 158 -5.15 -5.56 -5.04
CA TRP A 158 -4.61 -5.88 -6.36
C TRP A 158 -5.06 -4.87 -7.42
N GLN A 159 -6.35 -4.49 -7.42
CA GLN A 159 -6.87 -3.46 -8.32
C GLN A 159 -6.25 -2.09 -8.03
N ASP A 160 -6.09 -1.72 -6.76
CA ASP A 160 -5.40 -0.49 -6.35
C ASP A 160 -3.92 -0.52 -6.70
N ILE A 161 -3.25 -1.67 -6.59
CA ILE A 161 -1.87 -1.85 -7.05
C ILE A 161 -1.79 -1.66 -8.56
N PHE A 162 -2.68 -2.27 -9.35
CA PHE A 162 -2.68 -2.08 -10.81
C PHE A 162 -3.03 -0.64 -11.22
N LEU A 163 -3.94 0.01 -10.50
CA LEU A 163 -4.36 1.40 -10.74
C LEU A 163 -3.26 2.40 -10.34
N ALA A 164 -2.55 2.15 -9.23
CA ALA A 164 -1.43 2.98 -8.77
C ALA A 164 -0.09 2.62 -9.45
N SER A 165 -0.02 1.46 -10.09
CA SER A 165 1.17 0.94 -10.76
C SER A 165 1.47 1.76 -12.01
N ARG A 166 2.43 2.69 -11.87
CA ARG A 166 3.09 3.35 -13.00
C ARG A 166 3.85 2.36 -13.89
N VAL A 167 4.24 1.20 -13.35
CA VAL A 167 5.02 0.19 -14.07
C VAL A 167 4.16 -0.54 -15.10
N ALA A 168 3.00 -1.07 -14.72
CA ALA A 168 2.07 -1.71 -15.64
C ALA A 168 1.62 -0.77 -16.77
N ALA A 169 1.40 0.52 -16.47
CA ALA A 169 1.09 1.52 -17.49
C ALA A 169 2.27 1.86 -18.42
N ALA A 170 3.52 1.62 -17.97
CA ALA A 170 4.72 1.84 -18.76
C ALA A 170 5.14 0.61 -19.60
N MET A 171 4.53 -0.55 -19.37
CA MET A 171 4.79 -1.75 -20.17
C MET A 171 3.89 -1.78 -21.41
N GLU A 172 4.49 -1.97 -22.58
CA GLU A 172 3.75 -2.09 -23.83
C GLU A 172 3.03 -3.45 -23.90
N THR A 173 1.73 -3.42 -24.15
CA THR A 173 0.95 -4.64 -24.38
C THR A 173 1.04 -5.04 -25.85
N ILE A 174 1.68 -6.17 -26.12
CA ILE A 174 1.78 -6.73 -27.48
C ILE A 174 0.67 -7.77 -27.66
N ALA A 175 -0.24 -7.54 -28.61
CA ALA A 175 -1.26 -8.53 -28.97
C ALA A 175 -0.59 -9.73 -29.67
N MET A 176 -0.57 -10.89 -29.00
CA MET A 176 0.03 -12.12 -29.53
C MET A 176 -1.01 -12.95 -30.32
N PRO A 177 -0.87 -13.11 -31.65
CA PRO A 177 -1.79 -13.93 -32.45
C PRO A 177 -1.56 -15.44 -32.30
N THR A 178 -0.38 -15.88 -31.86
CA THR A 178 -0.01 -17.30 -31.67
C THR A 178 0.85 -17.49 -30.42
N ASN A 179 0.75 -18.64 -29.76
CA ASN A 179 1.65 -19.04 -28.66
C ASN A 179 2.55 -20.20 -29.13
N PRO A 180 3.89 -20.06 -29.15
CA PRO A 180 4.69 -18.87 -28.80
C PRO A 180 4.71 -17.77 -29.87
N PHE A 181 5.11 -16.55 -29.48
CA PHE A 181 5.31 -15.39 -30.37
C PHE A 181 6.75 -14.89 -30.29
N ASP A 182 7.44 -14.79 -31.43
CA ASP A 182 8.82 -14.31 -31.52
C ASP A 182 8.83 -12.82 -31.91
N VAL A 183 9.35 -11.97 -31.03
CA VAL A 183 9.60 -10.54 -31.32
C VAL A 183 11.05 -10.38 -31.77
N PRO A 184 11.30 -9.84 -32.99
CA PRO A 184 12.67 -9.60 -33.44
C PRO A 184 13.29 -8.50 -32.58
N LEU A 185 14.44 -8.79 -31.97
CA LEU A 185 15.32 -7.78 -31.40
C LEU A 185 16.15 -7.22 -32.57
N GLY A 186 16.37 -5.92 -32.58
CA GLY A 186 17.02 -5.22 -33.70
C GLY A 186 18.34 -5.85 -34.17
N LEU A 187 18.80 -5.44 -35.35
CA LEU A 187 20.08 -5.86 -35.90
C LEU A 187 21.22 -5.39 -34.98
N GLY A 188 22.24 -6.23 -34.78
CA GLY A 188 23.44 -5.85 -34.05
C GLY A 188 24.19 -4.68 -34.71
N ASP A 189 25.00 -3.98 -33.93
CA ASP A 189 25.72 -2.79 -34.37
C ASP A 189 26.60 -3.06 -35.60
N VAL A 190 26.51 -2.15 -36.57
CA VAL A 190 27.36 -2.19 -37.77
C VAL A 190 28.69 -1.51 -37.44
N THR A 191 29.80 -2.19 -37.73
CA THR A 191 31.13 -1.63 -37.46
C THR A 191 31.58 -0.70 -38.59
N TRP A 192 31.50 0.61 -38.35
CA TRP A 192 31.95 1.63 -39.30
C TRP A 192 33.48 1.69 -39.34
N ARG A 193 34.06 1.55 -40.54
CA ARG A 193 35.51 1.66 -40.78
C ARG A 193 35.79 2.77 -41.77
N LYS A 194 36.92 3.45 -41.60
CA LYS A 194 37.40 4.44 -42.59
C LYS A 194 37.82 3.70 -43.87
N GLY A 195 37.13 3.98 -44.98
CA GLY A 195 37.41 3.40 -46.29
C GLY A 195 38.59 4.08 -47.00
N SER A 196 39.19 3.33 -47.93
CA SER A 196 40.14 3.80 -48.94
C SER A 196 39.41 3.89 -50.28
N GLU A 197 39.72 4.91 -51.09
CA GLU A 197 39.08 5.10 -52.39
C GLU A 197 39.37 3.89 -53.31
N ASN A 198 38.36 3.48 -54.08
CA ASN A 198 38.44 2.36 -55.03
C ASN A 198 38.80 0.98 -54.42
N THR A 199 38.59 0.79 -53.11
CA THR A 199 38.82 -0.49 -52.40
C THR A 199 37.50 -1.08 -51.91
N ALA A 200 37.26 -2.37 -52.14
CA ALA A 200 36.07 -3.05 -51.65
C ALA A 200 36.04 -3.05 -50.11
N THR A 201 34.90 -2.70 -49.53
CA THR A 201 34.70 -2.68 -48.07
C THR A 201 34.62 -4.10 -47.50
N THR A 202 35.21 -4.33 -46.33
CA THR A 202 35.07 -5.60 -45.59
C THR A 202 33.61 -5.80 -45.17
N ALA A 203 33.06 -7.00 -45.38
CA ALA A 203 31.69 -7.34 -45.00
C ALA A 203 31.49 -7.27 -43.47
N SER A 204 30.31 -6.81 -43.04
CA SER A 204 29.88 -6.85 -41.66
C SER A 204 28.70 -7.80 -41.56
N ASP A 205 28.75 -8.76 -40.64
CA ASP A 205 27.68 -9.72 -40.35
C ASP A 205 26.97 -9.33 -39.04
N PRO A 206 25.97 -8.42 -39.07
CA PRO A 206 25.26 -8.03 -37.86
C PRO A 206 24.49 -9.23 -37.31
N ALA A 207 24.72 -9.57 -36.03
CA ALA A 207 23.98 -10.62 -35.36
C ALA A 207 22.51 -10.24 -35.22
N THR A 208 21.60 -11.20 -35.44
CA THR A 208 20.17 -11.02 -35.19
C THR A 208 19.79 -11.68 -33.86
N GLY A 209 18.91 -11.03 -33.11
CA GLY A 209 18.36 -11.55 -31.87
C GLY A 209 16.85 -11.74 -31.97
N LYS A 210 16.30 -12.65 -31.17
CA LYS A 210 14.85 -12.78 -30.98
C LYS A 210 14.51 -12.96 -29.52
N ALA A 211 13.39 -12.38 -29.10
CA ALA A 211 12.78 -12.63 -27.80
C ALA A 211 11.54 -13.50 -28.01
N THR A 212 11.54 -14.71 -27.43
CA THR A 212 10.39 -15.62 -27.50
C THR A 212 9.47 -15.34 -26.31
N LEU A 213 8.26 -14.88 -26.59
CA LEU A 213 7.21 -14.69 -25.60
C LEU A 213 6.35 -15.97 -25.54
N THR A 214 6.30 -16.59 -24.37
CA THR A 214 5.46 -17.76 -24.09
C THR A 214 4.32 -17.33 -23.19
N ALA A 215 3.08 -17.44 -23.68
CA ALA A 215 1.90 -17.12 -22.90
C ALA A 215 1.62 -18.23 -21.87
N THR A 216 1.21 -17.83 -20.66
CA THR A 216 0.67 -18.72 -19.63
C THR A 216 -0.77 -18.31 -19.35
N GLU A 217 -1.63 -19.30 -19.13
CA GLU A 217 -3.05 -19.06 -18.85
C GLU A 217 -3.24 -18.83 -17.35
N LEU A 218 -4.01 -17.80 -16.99
CA LEU A 218 -4.46 -17.54 -15.63
C LEU A 218 -5.94 -17.87 -15.54
N VAL A 219 -6.27 -18.99 -14.92
CA VAL A 219 -7.65 -19.46 -14.71
C VAL A 219 -7.96 -19.50 -13.22
N SER A 220 -9.15 -19.05 -12.84
CA SER A 220 -9.70 -19.26 -11.50
C SER A 220 -11.08 -19.88 -11.61
N GLU A 221 -11.29 -21.00 -10.93
CA GLU A 221 -12.61 -21.60 -10.76
C GLU A 221 -13.19 -21.12 -9.43
N ILE A 222 -14.39 -20.55 -9.47
CA ILE A 222 -15.13 -20.13 -8.26
C ILE A 222 -16.44 -20.90 -8.26
N ASN A 223 -16.52 -21.91 -7.42
CA ASN A 223 -17.70 -22.74 -7.27
C ASN A 223 -18.68 -22.09 -6.29
N TRP A 224 -19.91 -21.87 -6.77
CA TRP A 224 -21.02 -21.36 -5.95
C TRP A 224 -22.07 -22.45 -5.76
N SER A 225 -22.70 -22.47 -4.58
CA SER A 225 -23.82 -23.39 -4.31
C SER A 225 -25.10 -22.85 -4.93
N TYR A 226 -25.88 -23.73 -5.56
CA TYR A 226 -27.21 -23.39 -6.10
C TYR A 226 -28.14 -22.81 -5.02
N THR A 227 -28.10 -23.35 -3.80
CA THR A 227 -28.92 -22.86 -2.68
C THR A 227 -28.53 -21.46 -2.23
N LEU A 228 -27.28 -21.06 -2.48
CA LEU A 228 -26.78 -19.74 -2.12
C LEU A 228 -27.20 -18.69 -3.15
N ASP A 229 -27.39 -19.06 -4.41
CA ASP A 229 -27.98 -18.19 -5.44
C ASP A 229 -29.51 -18.05 -5.26
N GLU A 230 -30.19 -19.11 -4.80
CA GLU A 230 -31.62 -19.04 -4.49
C GLU A 230 -31.95 -18.19 -3.24
N ASP A 231 -31.08 -18.19 -2.23
CA ASP A 231 -31.28 -17.47 -0.96
C ASP A 231 -30.52 -16.13 -0.89
N SER A 232 -29.80 -15.74 -1.96
CA SER A 232 -29.09 -14.48 -1.98
C SER A 232 -30.03 -13.31 -2.28
N ILE A 233 -29.93 -12.27 -1.44
CA ILE A 233 -30.66 -11.00 -1.66
C ILE A 233 -30.12 -10.20 -2.86
N ILE A 234 -28.92 -10.54 -3.30
CA ILE A 234 -28.25 -10.01 -4.48
C ILE A 234 -28.19 -11.11 -5.54
N ALA A 235 -28.39 -10.78 -6.81
CA ALA A 235 -28.20 -11.74 -7.89
C ALA A 235 -26.71 -12.11 -7.96
N LEU A 236 -26.41 -13.40 -7.75
CA LEU A 236 -25.05 -13.93 -7.85
C LEU A 236 -24.79 -14.57 -9.23
N MET A 237 -25.78 -14.46 -10.13
CA MET A 237 -25.68 -14.73 -11.57
C MET A 237 -26.44 -13.71 -12.42
#